data_AF-A0A329VC54-F1
#
_entry.id   AF-A0A329VC54-F1
#
_cell.length_a   1.000
_cell.length_b   1.000
_cell.length_c   1.000
_cell.angle_alpha   90.00
_cell.angle_beta   90.00
_cell.angle_gamma   90.00
#
_symmetry.space_group_name_H-M   'P 1'
#
loop_
_entity.id
_entity.type
_entity.pdbx_description
1 polymer ?
#
loop_
_entity_poly.entity_id
_entity_poly.type
_entity_poly.pdbx_seq_one_letter_code
_entity_poly.pdbx_strand_id
1 'polypeptide(L)'
;MNSHVYLFLNADNARYNEISKKSDIAYPQPISNDWPDLPIEFQRHIDDVINLNGYLYFFKGSQYVKFDIAKAKVIDGPKFIADGWPGLKGTEFENGIDAATEFTTNIVCFFKGSDCIDYAVNSHTIKRKSISDRWEITKKHTEFSKNLDAVTWRINSAIALFKDNHYITFNPQSNTIVIGPAPVTNYTNGAFKTAQAAVLIDTDLLGSDRGNNGGCSGTCGTNDTGKHCFQLPQSIRFGLIAYTNTTTHKQTVNVYIDDLLVDTFTGKGTDTKAYTSGAGNVCIEIIGDGKPCKLRYSYNTLDGKPGTVTIGAENDANNNYNDSVVVLNWPLT
;
A
#
# COMPACT_ATOMS: atom_id res chain seq x y z
N MET A 1 2.65 -9.79 -9.47
CA MET A 1 1.20 -9.70 -9.67
C MET A 1 0.54 -10.50 -8.57
N ASN A 2 0.20 -9.78 -7.51
CA ASN A 2 -0.41 -10.31 -6.32
C ASN A 2 -1.90 -9.93 -6.35
N SER A 3 -2.65 -10.63 -7.19
CA SER A 3 -4.03 -10.28 -7.49
C SER A 3 -4.98 -10.73 -6.39
N HIS A 4 -5.73 -9.78 -5.85
CA HIS A 4 -6.74 -10.02 -4.83
C HIS A 4 -8.09 -9.49 -5.26
N VAL A 5 -9.14 -10.24 -4.97
CA VAL A 5 -10.52 -9.73 -4.98
C VAL A 5 -10.83 -9.20 -3.59
N TYR A 6 -11.17 -7.92 -3.51
CA TYR A 6 -11.79 -7.33 -2.32
C TYR A 6 -13.30 -7.46 -2.45
N LEU A 7 -13.97 -7.93 -1.40
CA LEU A 7 -15.43 -7.93 -1.28
C LEU A 7 -15.81 -7.00 -0.13
N PHE A 8 -16.79 -6.13 -0.33
CA PHE A 8 -17.24 -5.18 0.67
C PHE A 8 -18.64 -5.54 1.18
N LEU A 9 -18.85 -5.40 2.48
CA LEU A 9 -20.14 -5.60 3.13
C LEU A 9 -20.23 -4.72 4.38
N ASN A 10 -21.25 -3.87 4.43
CA ASN A 10 -21.44 -2.87 5.48
C ASN A 10 -20.18 -2.01 5.66
N ALA A 11 -19.55 -2.05 6.83
CA ALA A 11 -18.35 -1.28 7.16
C ALA A 11 -17.06 -2.11 7.03
N ASP A 12 -17.16 -3.35 6.56
CA ASP A 12 -16.04 -4.28 6.50
C ASP A 12 -15.75 -4.70 5.05
N ASN A 13 -14.52 -5.13 4.82
CA ASN A 13 -14.16 -5.84 3.60
C ASN A 13 -13.47 -7.17 3.93
N ALA A 14 -13.59 -8.12 3.01
CA ALA A 14 -12.86 -9.38 2.97
C ALA A 14 -11.91 -9.37 1.77
N ARG A 15 -10.86 -10.19 1.83
CA ARG A 15 -9.86 -10.28 0.76
C ARG A 15 -9.59 -11.72 0.37
N TYR A 16 -9.64 -11.99 -0.92
CA TYR A 16 -9.40 -13.30 -1.52
C TYR A 16 -8.21 -13.26 -2.47
N ASN A 17 -7.19 -14.07 -2.23
CA ASN A 17 -6.02 -14.20 -3.10
C ASN A 17 -6.34 -15.08 -4.31
N GLU A 18 -6.30 -14.50 -5.50
CA GLU A 18 -6.63 -15.19 -6.74
C GLU A 18 -5.53 -16.18 -7.20
N ILE A 19 -4.30 -16.04 -6.72
CA ILE A 19 -3.19 -16.94 -7.07
C ILE A 19 -3.22 -18.19 -6.20
N SER A 20 -3.28 -18.02 -4.87
CA SER A 20 -3.33 -19.15 -3.93
C SER A 20 -4.72 -19.74 -3.76
N LYS A 21 -5.75 -19.10 -4.31
CA LYS A 21 -7.17 -19.48 -4.19
C LYS A 21 -7.65 -19.61 -2.74
N LYS A 22 -7.20 -18.67 -1.89
CA LYS A 22 -7.51 -18.66 -0.46
C LYS A 22 -7.97 -17.27 -0.02
N SER A 23 -8.92 -17.22 0.90
CA SER A 23 -9.21 -16.01 1.66
C SER A 23 -8.07 -15.72 2.63
N ASP A 24 -7.82 -14.44 2.91
CA ASP A 24 -6.85 -14.07 3.93
C ASP A 24 -7.43 -14.21 5.34
N ILE A 25 -6.65 -14.80 6.24
CA ILE A 25 -7.09 -15.17 7.60
C ILE A 25 -7.32 -13.93 8.49
N ALA A 26 -6.67 -12.80 8.18
CA ALA A 26 -6.83 -11.54 8.91
C ALA A 26 -8.12 -10.77 8.55
N TYR A 27 -8.98 -11.37 7.72
CA TYR A 27 -10.22 -10.77 7.22
C TYR A 27 -11.46 -11.49 7.79
N PRO A 28 -12.62 -10.81 7.90
CA PRO A 28 -12.87 -9.44 7.44
C PRO A 28 -12.27 -8.41 8.39
N GLN A 29 -12.04 -7.20 7.88
CA GLN A 29 -11.61 -6.07 8.70
C GLN A 29 -12.35 -4.79 8.26
N PRO A 30 -12.37 -3.74 9.10
CA PRO A 30 -12.97 -2.47 8.74
C PRO A 30 -12.38 -1.90 7.44
N ILE A 31 -13.24 -1.34 6.58
CA ILE A 31 -12.85 -0.67 5.35
C ILE A 31 -11.80 0.42 5.62
N SER A 32 -11.92 1.13 6.75
CA SER A 32 -10.96 2.15 7.18
C SER A 32 -9.52 1.65 7.38
N ASN A 33 -9.32 0.34 7.57
CA ASN A 33 -7.98 -0.22 7.75
C ASN A 33 -7.25 -0.39 6.42
N ASP A 34 -7.93 -0.90 5.39
CA ASP A 34 -7.35 -1.06 4.06
C ASP A 34 -7.40 0.22 3.23
N TRP A 35 -8.41 1.05 3.48
CA TRP A 35 -8.73 2.25 2.71
C TRP A 35 -8.83 3.50 3.61
N PRO A 36 -7.79 3.83 4.40
CA PRO A 36 -7.84 4.89 5.41
C PRO A 36 -8.07 6.29 4.84
N ASP A 37 -7.73 6.50 3.56
CA ASP A 37 -7.88 7.79 2.88
C ASP A 37 -9.29 8.00 2.31
N LEU A 38 -10.16 6.97 2.32
CA LEU A 38 -11.57 7.16 1.97
C LEU A 38 -12.25 8.08 3.00
N PRO A 39 -13.08 9.04 2.56
CA PRO A 39 -13.95 9.80 3.44
C PRO A 39 -14.82 8.89 4.31
N ILE A 40 -15.17 9.34 5.51
CA ILE A 40 -15.91 8.54 6.51
C ILE A 40 -17.24 7.98 5.97
N GLU A 41 -17.88 8.71 5.06
CA GLU A 41 -19.10 8.29 4.39
C GLU A 41 -18.88 7.18 3.35
N PHE A 42 -17.67 7.03 2.78
CA PHE A 42 -17.30 5.94 1.88
C PHE A 42 -16.66 4.73 2.60
N GLN A 43 -16.45 4.80 3.91
CA GLN A 43 -15.95 3.68 4.72
C GLN A 43 -17.05 2.68 5.14
N ARG A 44 -18.25 2.79 4.58
CA ARG A 44 -19.38 1.87 4.82
C ARG A 44 -20.44 1.95 3.74
N HIS A 45 -21.14 0.86 3.51
CA HIS A 45 -22.26 0.76 2.56
C HIS A 45 -21.86 1.31 1.19
N ILE A 46 -20.75 0.79 0.66
CA ILE A 46 -20.31 1.03 -0.71
C ILE A 46 -21.26 0.28 -1.63
N ASP A 47 -21.72 0.95 -2.69
CA ASP A 47 -22.65 0.39 -3.68
C ASP A 47 -21.90 -0.42 -4.75
N ASP A 48 -20.78 0.08 -5.25
CA ASP A 48 -19.79 -0.77 -5.94
C ASP A 48 -18.41 -0.10 -6.07
N VAL A 49 -17.40 -0.83 -6.55
CA VAL A 49 -16.06 -0.35 -6.84
C VAL A 49 -15.57 -0.92 -8.18
N ILE A 50 -15.08 -0.06 -9.07
CA ILE A 50 -14.43 -0.50 -10.32
C ILE A 50 -12.95 -0.13 -10.33
N ASN A 51 -12.14 -0.92 -11.05
CA ASN A 51 -10.73 -0.63 -11.28
C ASN A 51 -10.51 -0.19 -12.72
N LEU A 52 -10.39 1.11 -12.95
CA LEU A 52 -10.29 1.68 -14.29
C LEU A 52 -9.03 2.53 -14.44
N ASN A 53 -8.13 2.08 -15.31
CA ASN A 53 -6.93 2.81 -15.73
C ASN A 53 -6.04 3.28 -14.57
N GLY A 54 -5.82 2.41 -13.57
CA GLY A 54 -4.98 2.70 -12.40
C GLY A 54 -5.70 3.42 -11.26
N TYR A 55 -7.00 3.63 -11.37
CA TYR A 55 -7.82 4.27 -10.36
C TYR A 55 -8.97 3.37 -9.93
N LEU A 56 -9.27 3.36 -8.64
CA LEU A 56 -10.53 2.83 -8.15
C LEU A 56 -11.57 3.94 -8.13
N TYR A 57 -12.79 3.62 -8.55
CA TYR A 57 -13.94 4.50 -8.37
C TYR A 57 -14.91 3.82 -7.42
N PHE A 58 -15.03 4.35 -6.21
CA PHE A 58 -15.98 3.86 -5.22
C PHE A 58 -17.28 4.63 -5.39
N PHE A 59 -18.40 3.93 -5.54
CA PHE A 59 -19.73 4.48 -5.72
C PHE A 59 -20.57 4.31 -4.45
N LYS A 60 -21.39 5.31 -4.15
CA LYS A 60 -22.34 5.28 -3.04
C LYS A 60 -23.47 6.28 -3.24
N GLY A 61 -24.70 5.80 -3.31
CA GLY A 61 -25.86 6.59 -3.67
C GLY A 61 -25.61 7.36 -4.96
N SER A 62 -25.89 8.65 -4.96
CA SER A 62 -25.64 9.52 -6.12
C SER A 62 -24.20 10.01 -6.25
N GLN A 63 -23.26 9.53 -5.42
CA GLN A 63 -21.90 10.05 -5.33
C GLN A 63 -20.83 8.99 -5.66
N TYR A 64 -19.64 9.47 -6.01
CA TYR A 64 -18.45 8.64 -6.14
C TYR A 64 -17.19 9.38 -5.64
N VAL A 65 -16.16 8.60 -5.31
CA VAL A 65 -14.77 9.09 -5.10
C VAL A 65 -13.81 8.37 -6.05
N LYS A 66 -12.78 9.09 -6.51
CA LYS A 66 -11.70 8.54 -7.33
C LYS A 66 -10.45 8.38 -6.48
N PHE A 67 -9.98 7.14 -6.39
CA PHE A 67 -8.83 6.74 -5.61
C PHE A 67 -7.69 6.31 -6.54
N ASP A 68 -6.53 6.93 -6.39
CA ASP A 68 -5.30 6.57 -7.08
C ASP A 68 -4.68 5.35 -6.41
N ILE A 69 -4.62 4.22 -7.13
CA ILE A 69 -4.12 2.95 -6.60
C ILE A 69 -2.65 3.09 -6.20
N ALA A 70 -1.83 3.67 -7.08
CA ALA A 70 -0.40 3.80 -6.89
C ALA A 70 -0.07 4.70 -5.70
N LYS A 71 -0.77 5.82 -5.54
CA LYS A 71 -0.60 6.71 -4.37
C LYS A 71 -1.31 6.21 -3.12
N ALA A 72 -2.26 5.28 -3.28
CA ALA A 72 -3.23 4.86 -2.30
C ALA A 72 -3.97 6.03 -1.62
N LYS A 73 -4.46 6.97 -2.43
CA LYS A 73 -5.13 8.18 -1.95
C LYS A 73 -6.36 8.52 -2.79
N VAL A 74 -7.37 9.09 -2.18
CA VAL A 74 -8.44 9.81 -2.87
C VAL A 74 -7.86 11.06 -3.48
N ILE A 75 -7.99 11.18 -4.80
CA ILE A 75 -7.50 12.30 -5.59
C ILE A 75 -8.63 13.16 -6.15
N ASP A 76 -9.87 12.69 -6.06
CA ASP A 76 -11.05 13.44 -6.48
C ASP A 76 -12.32 12.91 -5.79
N GLY A 77 -13.29 13.79 -5.61
CA GLY A 77 -14.55 13.51 -4.92
C GLY A 77 -14.53 13.75 -3.41
N PRO A 78 -15.66 13.55 -2.71
CA PRO A 78 -16.93 13.05 -3.25
C PRO A 78 -17.57 14.00 -4.26
N LYS A 79 -18.05 13.45 -5.38
CA LYS A 79 -18.76 14.19 -6.44
C LYS A 79 -20.00 13.42 -6.87
N PHE A 80 -20.97 14.10 -7.47
CA PHE A 80 -22.12 13.42 -8.05
C PHE A 80 -21.69 12.56 -9.24
N ILE A 81 -22.30 11.38 -9.37
CA ILE A 81 -22.08 10.47 -10.50
C ILE A 81 -22.35 11.21 -11.82
N ALA A 82 -23.42 11.99 -11.89
CA ALA A 82 -23.77 12.77 -13.09
C ALA A 82 -22.70 13.79 -13.52
N ASP A 83 -21.83 14.25 -12.61
CA ASP A 83 -20.76 15.22 -12.93
C ASP A 83 -19.50 14.51 -13.44
N GLY A 84 -19.14 13.37 -12.85
CA GLY A 84 -17.97 12.58 -13.26
C GLY A 84 -18.23 11.65 -14.44
N TRP A 85 -19.49 11.24 -14.59
CA TRP A 85 -19.95 10.26 -15.57
C TRP A 85 -21.14 10.85 -16.36
N PRO A 86 -20.94 11.92 -17.16
CA PRO A 86 -22.03 12.71 -17.72
C PRO A 86 -22.99 11.93 -18.62
N GLY A 87 -22.54 10.84 -19.25
CA GLY A 87 -23.42 9.92 -19.99
C GLY A 87 -24.48 9.20 -19.14
N LEU A 88 -24.32 9.16 -17.81
CA LEU A 88 -25.29 8.60 -16.88
C LEU A 88 -26.32 9.65 -16.40
N LYS A 89 -26.11 10.93 -16.72
CA LYS A 89 -27.02 12.01 -16.30
C LYS A 89 -28.42 11.80 -16.88
N GLY A 90 -29.43 11.93 -16.03
CA GLY A 90 -30.84 11.69 -16.38
C GLY A 90 -31.19 10.21 -16.54
N THR A 91 -30.30 9.30 -16.19
CA THR A 91 -30.58 7.85 -16.10
C THR A 91 -30.72 7.43 -14.65
N GLU A 92 -31.30 6.25 -14.42
CA GLU A 92 -31.44 5.64 -13.10
C GLU A 92 -30.09 5.38 -12.38
N PHE A 93 -28.98 5.35 -13.12
CA PHE A 93 -27.63 5.09 -12.60
C PHE A 93 -27.00 6.30 -11.89
N GLU A 94 -27.50 7.53 -12.12
CA GLU A 94 -26.95 8.72 -11.47
C GLU A 94 -27.25 8.76 -9.95
N ASN A 95 -28.19 7.93 -9.49
CA ASN A 95 -28.68 7.88 -8.12
C ASN A 95 -28.22 6.63 -7.34
N GLY A 96 -27.37 5.80 -7.93
CA GLY A 96 -26.86 4.57 -7.33
C GLY A 96 -26.71 3.46 -8.34
N ILE A 97 -25.72 2.60 -8.13
CA ILE A 97 -25.34 1.51 -9.00
C ILE A 97 -25.54 0.21 -8.24
N ASP A 98 -26.14 -0.80 -8.87
CA ASP A 98 -26.33 -2.10 -8.19
C ASP A 98 -25.05 -2.93 -8.30
N ALA A 99 -24.40 -2.90 -9.47
CA ALA A 99 -23.05 -3.39 -9.66
C ALA A 99 -22.38 -2.70 -10.87
N ALA A 100 -21.06 -2.79 -11.01
CA ALA A 100 -20.30 -2.31 -12.14
C ALA A 100 -18.98 -3.06 -12.29
N THR A 101 -18.44 -3.07 -13.51
CA THR A 101 -17.07 -3.54 -13.75
C THR A 101 -16.50 -2.84 -14.97
N GLU A 102 -15.21 -2.50 -14.93
CA GLU A 102 -14.47 -2.20 -16.16
C GLU A 102 -14.58 -3.40 -17.09
N PHE A 103 -14.87 -3.22 -18.38
CA PHE A 103 -14.87 -4.33 -19.35
C PHE A 103 -13.67 -4.24 -20.30
N THR A 104 -13.27 -3.02 -20.61
CA THR A 104 -12.02 -2.70 -21.30
C THR A 104 -11.47 -1.40 -20.72
N THR A 105 -10.32 -0.92 -21.20
CA THR A 105 -9.76 0.38 -20.81
C THR A 105 -10.66 1.58 -21.16
N ASN A 106 -11.65 1.40 -22.04
CA ASN A 106 -12.57 2.46 -22.46
C ASN A 106 -14.06 2.11 -22.24
N ILE A 107 -14.40 0.91 -21.78
CA ILE A 107 -15.79 0.52 -21.52
C ILE A 107 -15.94 0.12 -20.07
N VAL A 108 -16.86 0.76 -19.36
CA VAL A 108 -17.36 0.33 -18.06
C VAL A 108 -18.78 -0.17 -18.23
N CYS A 109 -19.10 -1.29 -17.61
CA CYS A 109 -20.44 -1.83 -17.59
C CYS A 109 -21.09 -1.52 -16.25
N PHE A 110 -22.19 -0.78 -16.27
CA PHE A 110 -23.00 -0.49 -15.09
C PHE A 110 -24.26 -1.35 -15.13
N PHE A 111 -24.66 -1.91 -13.99
CA PHE A 111 -25.81 -2.80 -13.82
C PHE A 111 -26.82 -2.17 -12.87
N LYS A 112 -28.09 -2.20 -13.26
CA LYS A 112 -29.21 -1.77 -12.41
C LYS A 112 -30.48 -2.50 -12.79
N GLY A 113 -31.15 -3.12 -11.82
CA GLY A 113 -32.30 -3.96 -12.13
C GLY A 113 -31.90 -5.11 -13.06
N SER A 114 -32.66 -5.33 -14.12
CA SER A 114 -32.36 -6.30 -15.19
C SER A 114 -31.55 -5.72 -16.36
N ASP A 115 -31.19 -4.44 -16.29
CA ASP A 115 -30.54 -3.71 -17.37
C ASP A 115 -29.05 -3.47 -17.07
N CYS A 116 -28.29 -3.30 -18.15
CA CYS A 116 -26.92 -2.85 -18.09
C CYS A 116 -26.63 -1.80 -19.16
N ILE A 117 -25.62 -0.98 -18.89
CA ILE A 117 -25.12 0.05 -19.80
C ILE A 117 -23.65 -0.18 -20.05
N ASP A 118 -23.27 -0.29 -21.34
CA ASP A 118 -21.90 -0.13 -21.79
C ASP A 118 -21.61 1.37 -21.90
N TYR A 119 -20.86 1.90 -20.95
CA TYR A 119 -20.44 3.29 -20.88
C TYR A 119 -19.06 3.45 -21.53
N ALA A 120 -18.98 4.26 -22.58
CA ALA A 120 -17.71 4.59 -23.21
C ALA A 120 -17.04 5.77 -22.49
N VAL A 121 -15.88 5.53 -21.87
CA VAL A 121 -15.20 6.50 -20.99
C VAL A 121 -14.78 7.76 -21.75
N ASN A 122 -14.19 7.62 -22.94
CA ASN A 122 -13.66 8.75 -23.70
C ASN A 122 -14.73 9.65 -24.33
N SER A 123 -15.88 9.08 -24.70
CA SER A 123 -16.97 9.81 -25.39
C SER A 123 -18.18 10.07 -24.50
N HIS A 124 -18.20 9.49 -23.30
CA HIS A 124 -19.34 9.51 -22.36
C HIS A 124 -20.66 9.03 -22.99
N THR A 125 -20.60 8.18 -24.01
CA THR A 125 -21.79 7.62 -24.67
C THR A 125 -22.21 6.31 -24.02
N ILE A 126 -23.52 6.09 -23.94
CA ILE A 126 -24.10 4.88 -23.35
C ILE A 126 -24.75 3.97 -24.40
N LYS A 127 -24.64 2.65 -24.22
CA LYS A 127 -25.42 1.64 -24.94
C LYS A 127 -26.12 0.73 -23.94
N ARG A 128 -27.45 0.76 -23.92
CA ARG A 128 -28.28 -0.04 -23.00
C ARG A 128 -28.60 -1.41 -23.58
N LYS A 129 -28.59 -2.44 -22.74
CA LYS A 129 -28.97 -3.84 -23.03
C LYS A 129 -29.57 -4.48 -21.76
N SER A 130 -30.32 -5.57 -21.90
CA SER A 130 -30.60 -6.42 -20.73
C SER A 130 -29.32 -7.16 -20.30
N ILE A 131 -29.22 -7.55 -19.03
CA ILE A 131 -28.10 -8.38 -18.53
C ILE A 131 -28.04 -9.70 -19.29
N SER A 132 -29.19 -10.29 -19.60
CA SER A 132 -29.29 -11.54 -20.36
C SER A 132 -28.82 -11.43 -21.80
N ASP A 133 -29.02 -10.30 -22.46
CA ASP A 133 -28.51 -10.09 -23.84
C ASP A 133 -27.02 -9.79 -23.86
N ARG A 134 -26.50 -9.18 -22.78
CA ARG A 134 -25.07 -8.96 -22.62
C ARG A 134 -24.33 -10.27 -22.34
N TRP A 135 -24.87 -11.09 -21.45
CA TRP A 135 -24.27 -12.34 -21.01
C TRP A 135 -25.30 -13.46 -21.05
N GLU A 136 -25.34 -14.14 -22.20
CA GLU A 136 -26.24 -15.26 -22.50
C GLU A 136 -26.21 -16.36 -21.42
N ILE A 137 -25.09 -16.54 -20.70
CA ILE A 137 -25.01 -17.50 -19.59
C ILE A 137 -26.04 -17.22 -18.49
N THR A 138 -26.41 -15.96 -18.28
CA THR A 138 -27.43 -15.58 -17.28
C THR A 138 -28.85 -15.97 -17.70
N LYS A 139 -29.10 -16.31 -18.98
CA LYS A 139 -30.37 -16.93 -19.40
C LYS A 139 -30.52 -18.36 -18.84
N LYS A 140 -29.40 -19.04 -18.59
CA LYS A 140 -29.37 -20.37 -17.96
C LYS A 140 -29.34 -20.28 -16.42
N HIS A 141 -28.89 -19.15 -15.88
CA HIS A 141 -28.81 -18.85 -14.45
C HIS A 141 -29.53 -17.54 -14.16
N THR A 142 -30.86 -17.58 -14.27
CA THR A 142 -31.73 -16.39 -14.32
C THR A 142 -31.68 -15.52 -13.06
N GLU A 143 -31.26 -16.08 -11.92
CA GLU A 143 -31.01 -15.31 -10.71
C GLU A 143 -29.93 -14.24 -10.89
N PHE A 144 -28.95 -14.46 -11.79
CA PHE A 144 -27.91 -13.48 -12.15
C PHE A 144 -28.29 -12.57 -13.32
N SER A 145 -29.55 -12.60 -13.77
CA SER A 145 -30.03 -11.73 -14.85
C SER A 145 -30.63 -10.40 -14.36
N LYS A 146 -30.67 -10.17 -13.04
CA LYS A 146 -31.20 -8.95 -12.43
C LYS A 146 -30.65 -8.72 -11.03
N ASN A 147 -30.65 -7.46 -10.59
CA ASN A 147 -30.33 -7.02 -9.23
C ASN A 147 -29.03 -7.64 -8.71
N LEU A 148 -27.99 -7.65 -9.55
CA LEU A 148 -26.68 -8.15 -9.17
C LEU A 148 -26.17 -7.34 -7.97
N ASP A 149 -25.58 -8.02 -6.98
CA ASP A 149 -25.08 -7.34 -5.78
C ASP A 149 -23.62 -6.92 -5.93
N ALA A 150 -22.86 -7.57 -6.82
CA ALA A 150 -21.50 -7.17 -7.19
C ALA A 150 -21.06 -7.86 -8.48
N VAL A 151 -20.12 -7.24 -9.20
CA VAL A 151 -19.45 -7.82 -10.37
C VAL A 151 -17.98 -7.51 -10.33
N THR A 152 -17.10 -8.48 -10.58
CA THR A 152 -15.66 -8.23 -10.70
C THR A 152 -15.01 -9.15 -11.71
N TRP A 153 -13.94 -8.68 -12.35
CA TRP A 153 -13.01 -9.58 -13.01
C TRP A 153 -12.32 -10.51 -12.01
N ARG A 154 -11.80 -11.59 -12.57
CA ARG A 154 -10.84 -12.49 -11.97
C ARG A 154 -9.66 -12.65 -12.91
N ILE A 155 -8.59 -13.25 -12.39
CA ILE A 155 -7.49 -13.71 -13.24
C ILE A 155 -7.99 -14.66 -14.34
N ASN A 156 -7.20 -14.83 -15.41
CA ASN A 156 -7.54 -15.65 -16.57
C ASN A 156 -8.79 -15.19 -17.34
N SER A 157 -9.09 -13.89 -17.30
CA SER A 157 -10.18 -13.27 -18.07
C SER A 157 -11.56 -13.88 -17.80
N ALA A 158 -11.84 -14.20 -16.53
CA ALA A 158 -13.17 -14.63 -16.09
C ALA A 158 -13.87 -13.49 -15.31
N ILE A 159 -15.20 -13.43 -15.38
CA ILE A 159 -16.02 -12.49 -14.61
C ILE A 159 -16.78 -13.26 -13.54
N ALA A 160 -16.84 -12.70 -12.32
CA ALA A 160 -17.69 -13.16 -11.24
C ALA A 160 -18.95 -12.29 -11.14
N LEU A 161 -20.12 -12.93 -11.05
CA LEU A 161 -21.40 -12.28 -10.75
C LEU A 161 -21.85 -12.75 -9.38
N PHE A 162 -22.19 -11.81 -8.49
CA PHE A 162 -22.67 -12.09 -7.14
C PHE A 162 -24.16 -11.77 -7.06
N LYS A 163 -24.92 -12.68 -6.47
CA LYS A 163 -26.35 -12.50 -6.18
C LYS A 163 -26.74 -13.28 -4.94
N ASP A 164 -27.36 -12.58 -4.00
CA ASP A 164 -27.75 -13.03 -2.68
C ASP A 164 -26.58 -13.71 -1.99
N ASN A 165 -26.69 -15.02 -1.76
CA ASN A 165 -25.65 -15.81 -1.12
C ASN A 165 -24.81 -16.66 -2.08
N HIS A 166 -24.96 -16.46 -3.39
CA HIS A 166 -24.24 -17.22 -4.41
C HIS A 166 -23.47 -16.32 -5.37
N TYR A 167 -22.51 -16.94 -6.05
CA TYR A 167 -21.87 -16.37 -7.21
C TYR A 167 -21.72 -17.41 -8.31
N ILE A 168 -21.65 -16.93 -9.55
CA ILE A 168 -21.11 -17.69 -10.68
C ILE A 168 -19.88 -16.98 -11.20
N THR A 169 -18.98 -17.74 -11.82
CA THR A 169 -17.91 -17.19 -12.65
C THR A 169 -17.94 -17.83 -14.01
N PHE A 170 -17.70 -17.02 -15.04
CA PHE A 170 -17.75 -17.46 -16.42
C PHE A 170 -16.70 -16.74 -17.26
N ASN A 171 -16.34 -17.35 -18.38
CA ASN A 171 -15.53 -16.69 -19.39
C ASN A 171 -16.47 -15.91 -20.33
N PRO A 172 -16.34 -14.58 -20.45
CA PRO A 172 -17.25 -13.77 -21.25
C PRO A 172 -17.06 -13.93 -22.76
N GLN A 173 -15.93 -14.49 -23.23
CA GLN A 173 -15.69 -14.74 -24.65
C GLN A 173 -16.33 -16.06 -25.11
N SER A 174 -16.13 -17.14 -24.35
CA SER A 174 -16.71 -18.46 -24.67
C SER A 174 -18.11 -18.65 -24.10
N ASN A 175 -18.57 -17.76 -23.22
CA ASN A 175 -19.85 -17.86 -22.51
C ASN A 175 -20.02 -19.19 -21.75
N THR A 176 -18.95 -19.66 -21.10
CA THR A 176 -18.90 -20.92 -20.35
C THR A 176 -18.68 -20.66 -18.86
N ILE A 177 -19.42 -21.37 -18.00
CA ILE A 177 -19.18 -21.37 -16.55
C ILE A 177 -17.80 -21.94 -16.25
N VAL A 178 -17.08 -21.23 -15.37
CA VAL A 178 -15.79 -21.65 -14.81
C VAL A 178 -16.02 -22.25 -13.42
N ILE A 179 -16.75 -21.55 -12.54
CA ILE A 179 -17.15 -22.03 -11.21
C ILE A 179 -18.57 -21.57 -10.92
N GLY A 180 -19.35 -22.43 -10.25
CA GLY A 180 -20.61 -22.09 -9.62
C GLY A 180 -21.85 -22.64 -10.33
N PRO A 181 -23.06 -22.36 -9.79
CA PRO A 181 -23.31 -21.51 -8.62
C PRO A 181 -22.64 -22.02 -7.35
N ALA A 182 -21.98 -21.13 -6.60
CA ALA A 182 -21.24 -21.46 -5.39
C ALA A 182 -21.50 -20.41 -4.31
N PRO A 183 -21.42 -20.75 -3.02
CA PRO A 183 -21.73 -19.79 -1.95
C PRO A 183 -20.64 -18.72 -1.83
N VAL A 184 -21.04 -17.47 -1.55
CA VAL A 184 -20.11 -16.33 -1.36
C VAL A 184 -19.11 -16.58 -0.22
N THR A 185 -19.47 -17.43 0.74
CA THR A 185 -18.57 -17.86 1.82
C THR A 185 -17.29 -18.52 1.32
N ASN A 186 -17.23 -19.01 0.09
CA ASN A 186 -16.00 -19.55 -0.50
C ASN A 186 -14.94 -18.45 -0.77
N TYR A 187 -15.37 -17.21 -1.04
CA TYR A 187 -14.45 -16.07 -1.17
C TYR A 187 -13.96 -15.56 0.19
N THR A 188 -14.77 -15.72 1.22
CA THR A 188 -14.59 -15.02 2.50
C THR A 188 -14.36 -15.96 3.68
N ASN A 189 -14.19 -17.26 3.43
CA ASN A 189 -14.07 -18.32 4.44
C ASN A 189 -15.16 -18.23 5.52
N GLY A 190 -16.40 -18.06 5.07
CA GLY A 190 -17.58 -17.99 5.95
C GLY A 190 -17.90 -16.62 6.52
N ALA A 191 -17.01 -15.63 6.40
CA ALA A 191 -17.21 -14.31 7.00
C ALA A 191 -18.42 -13.58 6.42
N PHE A 192 -18.55 -13.58 5.09
CA PHE A 192 -19.67 -12.92 4.40
C PHE A 192 -20.55 -13.95 3.71
N LYS A 193 -21.85 -13.85 3.97
CA LYS A 193 -22.87 -14.63 3.26
C LYS A 193 -23.24 -14.00 1.91
N THR A 194 -23.00 -12.71 1.72
CA THR A 194 -23.30 -11.92 0.53
C THR A 194 -22.20 -10.85 0.35
N ALA A 195 -22.21 -10.09 -0.74
CA ALA A 195 -21.31 -8.95 -0.95
C ALA A 195 -22.09 -7.82 -1.61
N GLN A 196 -21.80 -6.57 -1.22
CA GLN A 196 -22.41 -5.39 -1.82
C GLN A 196 -21.56 -4.76 -2.92
N ALA A 197 -20.27 -5.09 -2.95
CA ALA A 197 -19.34 -4.61 -3.95
C ALA A 197 -18.18 -5.59 -4.06
N ALA A 198 -17.55 -5.65 -5.22
CA ALA A 198 -16.35 -6.46 -5.40
C ALA A 198 -15.41 -5.86 -6.45
N VAL A 199 -14.10 -5.94 -6.22
CA VAL A 199 -13.11 -5.43 -7.17
C VAL A 199 -11.83 -6.24 -7.16
N LEU A 200 -11.26 -6.48 -8.34
CA LEU A 200 -9.96 -7.11 -8.52
C LEU A 200 -8.86 -6.05 -8.53
N ILE A 201 -7.85 -6.25 -7.68
CA ILE A 201 -6.73 -5.33 -7.53
C ILE A 201 -5.43 -6.13 -7.53
N ASP A 202 -4.43 -5.66 -8.28
CA ASP A 202 -3.05 -6.08 -8.05
C ASP A 202 -2.50 -5.32 -6.85
N THR A 203 -2.37 -5.99 -5.71
CA THR A 203 -1.94 -5.34 -4.47
C THR A 203 -0.49 -4.90 -4.51
N ASP A 204 0.32 -5.39 -5.46
CA ASP A 204 1.68 -4.90 -5.69
C ASP A 204 1.69 -3.43 -6.16
N LEU A 205 0.61 -2.97 -6.79
CA LEU A 205 0.44 -1.59 -7.24
C LEU A 205 -0.17 -0.68 -6.16
N LEU A 206 -0.84 -1.25 -5.16
CA LEU A 206 -1.52 -0.46 -4.13
C LEU A 206 -0.50 0.22 -3.23
N GLY A 207 -0.35 1.53 -3.39
CA GLY A 207 0.62 2.33 -2.65
C GLY A 207 2.06 2.22 -3.16
N SER A 208 2.29 1.67 -4.37
CA SER A 208 3.62 1.57 -4.98
C SER A 208 4.32 2.93 -5.12
N ASP A 209 3.51 3.99 -5.30
CA ASP A 209 3.92 5.36 -5.51
C ASP A 209 3.52 6.26 -4.34
N ARG A 210 3.28 5.70 -3.14
CA ARG A 210 3.10 6.49 -1.90
C ARG A 210 4.24 7.49 -1.67
N GLY A 211 5.38 7.32 -2.34
CA GLY A 211 6.56 8.17 -2.26
C GLY A 211 7.29 7.90 -0.94
N ASN A 212 8.60 7.70 -0.87
CA ASN A 212 9.63 8.72 -1.11
C ASN A 212 9.33 10.15 -0.58
N ASN A 213 8.26 10.36 0.18
CA ASN A 213 7.99 11.59 0.94
C ASN A 213 7.64 11.31 2.41
N GLY A 214 7.57 10.04 2.80
CA GLY A 214 7.78 9.52 4.14
C GLY A 214 8.34 8.11 3.96
N GLY A 215 9.66 8.00 3.88
CA GLY A 215 10.34 6.74 3.59
C GLY A 215 11.50 6.54 4.55
N CYS A 216 11.87 5.28 4.76
CA CYS A 216 13.18 4.93 5.28
C CYS A 216 14.24 5.45 4.30
N SER A 217 14.73 6.68 4.46
CA SER A 217 15.85 7.18 3.66
C SER A 217 17.13 6.69 4.31
N GLY A 218 17.68 5.64 3.69
CA GLY A 218 18.94 5.00 4.09
C GLY A 218 20.07 5.37 3.13
N THR A 219 21.21 5.83 3.64
CA THR A 219 22.46 5.89 2.87
C THR A 219 23.49 5.00 3.53
N CYS A 220 24.21 4.20 2.75
CA CYS A 220 25.39 3.49 3.21
C CYS A 220 26.61 3.92 2.41
N GLY A 221 27.79 3.77 3.00
CA GLY A 221 29.02 4.18 2.35
C GLY A 221 30.27 3.73 3.07
N THR A 222 31.38 4.13 2.48
CA THR A 222 32.72 3.85 2.98
C THR A 222 33.44 5.16 3.26
N ASN A 223 34.32 5.16 4.26
CA ASN A 223 35.22 6.28 4.51
C ASN A 223 36.51 5.74 5.12
N ASP A 224 37.61 5.85 4.38
CA ASP A 224 38.91 5.34 4.82
C ASP A 224 39.80 6.46 5.40
N THR A 225 39.23 7.64 5.67
CA THR A 225 39.89 8.75 6.37
C THR A 225 39.63 8.72 7.88
N GLY A 226 38.92 7.71 8.39
CA GLY A 226 38.61 7.51 9.81
C GLY A 226 37.60 8.48 10.41
N LYS A 227 36.97 9.36 9.61
CA LYS A 227 35.98 10.34 10.11
C LYS A 227 34.83 10.49 9.14
N HIS A 228 33.60 10.36 9.65
CA HIS A 228 32.40 10.56 8.84
C HIS A 228 31.39 11.46 9.57
N CYS A 229 30.70 12.31 8.81
CA CYS A 229 29.78 13.33 9.30
C CYS A 229 28.38 13.09 8.76
N PHE A 230 27.38 13.37 9.58
CA PHE A 230 25.96 13.21 9.29
C PHE A 230 25.23 14.50 9.62
N GLN A 231 24.19 14.77 8.84
CA GLN A 231 23.26 15.86 9.14
C GLN A 231 22.08 15.32 9.93
N LEU A 232 22.08 15.59 11.23
CA LEU A 232 20.94 15.35 12.12
C LEU A 232 20.00 16.57 12.11
N PRO A 233 18.72 16.40 12.49
CA PRO A 233 17.84 17.54 12.74
C PRO A 233 18.46 18.51 13.77
N GLN A 234 18.24 19.80 13.57
CA GLN A 234 18.75 20.85 14.47
C GLN A 234 18.21 20.67 15.89
N SER A 235 19.10 20.85 16.87
CA SER A 235 18.81 20.81 18.31
C SER A 235 18.09 19.54 18.78
N ILE A 236 18.26 18.41 18.09
CA ILE A 236 17.65 17.14 18.49
C ILE A 236 18.51 16.42 19.52
N ARG A 237 17.84 15.79 20.50
CA ARG A 237 18.52 14.87 21.42
C ARG A 237 18.76 13.53 20.74
N PHE A 238 20.00 13.06 20.79
CA PHE A 238 20.39 11.75 20.28
C PHE A 238 21.21 10.99 21.32
N GLY A 239 21.05 9.67 21.32
CA GLY A 239 21.90 8.74 22.06
C GLY A 239 23.05 8.29 21.18
N LEU A 240 24.19 8.03 21.80
CA LEU A 240 25.34 7.38 21.17
C LEU A 240 25.79 6.23 22.07
N ILE A 241 26.02 5.08 21.44
CA ILE A 241 26.67 3.93 22.05
C ILE A 241 27.92 3.63 21.24
N ALA A 242 29.08 3.61 21.89
CA ALA A 242 30.35 3.20 21.30
C ALA A 242 30.77 1.87 21.91
N TYR A 243 30.87 0.84 21.07
CA TYR A 243 31.41 -0.47 21.41
C TYR A 243 32.82 -0.58 20.85
N THR A 244 33.79 -0.82 21.70
CA THR A 244 35.18 -1.06 21.31
C THR A 244 35.57 -2.47 21.74
N ASN A 245 35.85 -3.35 20.78
CA ASN A 245 35.93 -4.79 21.03
C ASN A 245 37.37 -5.34 20.99
N THR A 246 38.28 -4.65 20.31
CA THR A 246 39.64 -5.15 20.12
C THR A 246 40.52 -4.99 21.37
N THR A 247 41.34 -6.01 21.64
CA THR A 247 42.42 -5.99 22.64
C THR A 247 43.80 -5.79 22.02
N THR A 248 43.89 -5.83 20.67
CA THR A 248 45.14 -5.68 19.93
C THR A 248 45.43 -4.24 19.56
N HIS A 249 44.39 -3.42 19.37
CA HIS A 249 44.50 -2.02 18.99
C HIS A 249 43.84 -1.12 20.03
N LYS A 250 44.49 -0.01 20.38
CA LYS A 250 43.86 1.03 21.21
C LYS A 250 42.91 1.85 20.34
N GLN A 251 41.62 1.57 20.45
CA GLN A 251 40.57 2.32 19.77
C GLN A 251 40.20 3.60 20.52
N THR A 252 40.01 4.66 19.75
CA THR A 252 39.60 5.99 20.22
C THR A 252 38.44 6.47 19.34
N VAL A 253 37.30 6.78 19.96
CA VAL A 253 36.12 7.32 19.29
C VAL A 253 35.94 8.77 19.73
N ASN A 254 36.13 9.70 18.79
CA ASN A 254 35.93 11.13 19.00
C ASN A 254 34.57 11.56 18.45
N VAL A 255 33.81 12.32 19.24
CA VAL A 255 32.49 12.84 18.88
C VAL A 255 32.61 14.34 18.65
N TYR A 256 32.20 14.80 17.47
CA TYR A 256 32.16 16.21 17.11
C TYR A 256 30.72 16.67 16.88
N ILE A 257 30.39 17.87 17.37
CA ILE A 257 29.11 18.56 17.11
C ILE A 257 29.45 19.95 16.62
N ASP A 258 28.96 20.31 15.43
CA ASP A 258 29.24 21.58 14.75
C ASP A 258 30.76 21.88 14.73
N ASP A 259 31.53 20.86 14.31
CA ASP A 259 32.99 20.85 14.21
C ASP A 259 33.77 20.98 15.53
N LEU A 260 33.09 21.08 16.67
CA LEU A 260 33.71 21.08 17.99
C LEU A 260 33.83 19.65 18.53
N LEU A 261 35.01 19.27 19.00
CA LEU A 261 35.22 18.01 19.72
C LEU A 261 34.52 18.11 21.09
N VAL A 262 33.46 17.31 21.29
CA VAL A 262 32.64 17.35 22.51
C VAL A 262 32.89 16.16 23.43
N ASP A 263 33.43 15.05 22.92
CA ASP A 263 33.79 13.89 23.75
C ASP A 263 34.79 12.96 23.07
N THR A 264 35.45 12.14 23.88
CA THR A 264 36.40 11.10 23.46
C THR A 264 36.25 9.85 24.32
N PHE A 265 35.93 8.72 23.68
CA PHE A 265 35.93 7.40 24.30
C PHE A 265 37.20 6.65 23.92
N THR A 266 37.83 5.95 24.85
CA THR A 266 39.11 5.28 24.61
C THR A 266 39.23 4.00 25.42
N GLY A 267 39.80 2.97 24.80
CA GLY A 267 40.01 1.67 25.44
C GLY A 267 38.94 0.66 25.02
N LYS A 268 38.82 -0.43 25.77
CA LYS A 268 37.89 -1.54 25.48
C LYS A 268 36.64 -1.43 26.35
N GLY A 269 35.47 -1.62 25.76
CA GLY A 269 34.22 -1.69 26.51
C GLY A 269 33.02 -1.11 25.75
N THR A 270 32.05 -0.66 26.52
CA THR A 270 30.85 0.01 26.00
C THR A 270 30.69 1.33 26.71
N ASP A 271 30.71 2.41 25.94
CA ASP A 271 30.42 3.75 26.41
C ASP A 271 29.06 4.19 25.87
N THR A 272 28.26 4.86 26.68
CA THR A 272 26.93 5.37 26.29
C THR A 272 26.74 6.77 26.80
N LYS A 273 26.34 7.69 25.92
CA LYS A 273 26.07 9.08 26.29
C LYS A 273 25.00 9.70 25.38
N ALA A 274 24.30 10.70 25.91
CA ALA A 274 23.32 11.49 25.16
C ALA A 274 23.84 12.91 24.92
N TYR A 275 23.52 13.45 23.75
CA TYR A 275 23.95 14.78 23.31
C TYR A 275 22.78 15.57 22.69
N THR A 276 23.05 16.83 22.32
CA THR A 276 22.14 17.68 21.52
C THR A 276 22.88 18.12 20.26
N SER A 277 22.29 17.93 19.09
CA SER A 277 22.97 18.08 17.78
C SER A 277 23.34 19.50 17.34
N GLY A 278 23.02 20.55 18.11
CA GLY A 278 23.32 21.93 17.72
C GLY A 278 22.69 22.32 16.38
N ALA A 279 23.50 22.77 15.42
CA ALA A 279 23.11 23.09 14.05
C ALA A 279 22.91 21.83 13.16
N GLY A 280 23.21 20.65 13.69
CA GLY A 280 22.90 19.35 13.09
C GLY A 280 24.12 18.60 12.54
N ASN A 281 25.29 19.22 12.45
CA ASN A 281 26.49 18.56 11.92
C ASN A 281 27.14 17.70 13.00
N VAL A 282 26.98 16.39 12.93
CA VAL A 282 27.57 15.44 13.89
C VAL A 282 28.58 14.56 13.17
N CYS A 283 29.83 14.56 13.63
CA CYS A 283 30.86 13.70 13.07
C CYS A 283 31.41 12.71 14.10
N ILE A 284 31.65 11.48 13.64
CA ILE A 284 32.33 10.45 14.41
C ILE A 284 33.66 10.17 13.74
N GLU A 285 34.73 10.27 14.53
CA GLU A 285 36.07 9.89 14.13
C GLU A 285 36.53 8.70 14.97
N ILE A 286 37.08 7.69 14.30
CA ILE A 286 37.58 6.46 14.93
C ILE A 286 39.03 6.29 14.52
N ILE A 287 39.89 6.18 15.54
CA ILE A 287 41.34 6.05 15.43
C ILE A 287 41.77 4.80 16.18
N GLY A 288 42.54 3.94 15.54
CA GLY A 288 43.18 2.80 16.19
C GLY A 288 44.69 2.88 16.06
N ASP A 289 45.39 2.75 17.18
CA ASP A 289 46.85 2.90 17.29
C ASP A 289 47.40 4.20 16.68
N GLY A 290 46.66 5.29 16.84
CA GLY A 290 47.03 6.61 16.34
C GLY A 290 46.87 6.78 14.83
N LYS A 291 46.24 5.83 14.14
CA LYS A 291 45.95 5.91 12.69
C LYS A 291 44.43 5.90 12.43
N PRO A 292 43.97 6.59 11.38
CA PRO A 292 42.56 6.54 10.98
C PRO A 292 42.11 5.12 10.63
N CYS A 293 40.92 4.74 11.10
CA CYS A 293 40.31 3.45 10.77
C CYS A 293 39.62 3.49 9.40
N LYS A 294 39.42 2.31 8.79
CA LYS A 294 38.49 2.18 7.67
C LYS A 294 37.07 2.08 8.21
N LEU A 295 36.16 2.88 7.68
CA LEU A 295 34.78 2.94 8.14
C LEU A 295 33.80 2.36 7.12
N ARG A 296 32.81 1.63 7.61
CA ARG A 296 31.56 1.32 6.90
C ARG A 296 30.42 1.85 7.71
N TYR A 297 29.52 2.58 7.08
CA TYR A 297 28.42 3.19 7.80
C TYR A 297 27.09 3.01 7.09
N SER A 298 26.03 3.06 7.87
CA SER A 298 24.66 3.22 7.40
C SER A 298 24.00 4.33 8.23
N TYR A 299 23.26 5.20 7.55
CA TYR A 299 22.46 6.27 8.12
C TYR A 299 21.04 6.04 7.63
N ASN A 300 20.08 5.93 8.54
CA ASN A 300 18.69 5.66 8.20
C ASN A 300 17.77 6.60 8.98
N THR A 301 16.84 7.24 8.29
CA THR A 301 15.75 7.99 8.94
C THR A 301 14.40 7.44 8.52
N LEU A 302 13.50 7.26 9.48
CA LEU A 302 12.10 6.94 9.31
C LEU A 302 11.33 8.26 9.26
N ASP A 303 10.78 8.59 8.09
CA ASP A 303 10.05 9.85 7.86
C ASP A 303 10.85 11.09 8.28
N GLY A 304 12.17 11.00 8.15
CA GLY A 304 13.13 12.01 8.56
C GLY A 304 13.44 12.09 10.06
N LYS A 305 12.61 11.57 10.99
CA LYS A 305 12.72 11.84 12.45
C LYS A 305 11.91 10.85 13.34
N PRO A 306 12.18 9.53 13.34
CA PRO A 306 13.36 9.01 14.05
C PRO A 306 14.43 8.44 13.13
N GLY A 307 15.67 8.32 13.59
CA GLY A 307 16.74 7.75 12.80
C GLY A 307 17.82 7.05 13.60
N THR A 308 18.61 6.25 12.89
CA THR A 308 19.77 5.55 13.41
C THR A 308 20.97 5.74 12.48
N VAL A 309 22.15 5.82 13.10
CA VAL A 309 23.43 5.68 12.41
C VAL A 309 24.13 4.48 12.98
N THR A 310 24.73 3.65 12.13
CA THR A 310 25.67 2.61 12.54
C THR A 310 26.98 2.82 11.80
N ILE A 311 28.10 2.78 12.52
CA ILE A 311 29.44 2.85 11.95
C ILE A 311 30.22 1.65 12.46
N GLY A 312 30.73 0.81 11.56
CA GLY A 312 31.73 -0.21 11.86
C GLY A 312 33.12 0.29 11.44
N ALA A 313 34.10 0.08 12.29
CA ALA A 313 35.50 0.42 12.06
C ALA A 313 36.38 -0.83 12.02
N GLU A 314 37.41 -0.76 11.20
CA GLU A 314 38.44 -1.80 11.04
C GLU A 314 39.82 -1.15 10.97
N ASN A 315 40.80 -1.73 11.66
CA ASN A 315 42.19 -1.30 11.62
C ASN A 315 43.10 -2.22 10.83
N ASP A 316 42.64 -3.43 10.48
CA ASP A 316 43.43 -4.42 9.78
C ASP A 316 42.95 -4.71 8.34
N ALA A 317 43.36 -5.85 7.79
CA ALA A 317 43.05 -6.28 6.42
C ALA A 317 41.88 -7.29 6.34
N ASN A 318 41.28 -7.65 7.47
CA ASN A 318 40.24 -8.68 7.58
C ASN A 318 38.87 -8.19 7.08
N ASN A 319 38.67 -6.87 6.99
CA ASN A 319 37.46 -6.23 6.46
C ASN A 319 36.17 -6.72 7.14
N ASN A 320 36.22 -6.97 8.45
CA ASN A 320 35.07 -7.46 9.22
C ASN A 320 34.37 -6.32 10.01
N TYR A 321 35.04 -5.18 10.16
CA TYR A 321 34.52 -3.93 10.75
C TYR A 321 33.96 -4.08 12.16
N ASN A 322 34.58 -4.95 12.96
CA ASN A 322 34.15 -5.27 14.31
C ASN A 322 35.09 -4.77 15.42
N ASP A 323 36.16 -4.06 15.07
CA ASP A 323 37.10 -3.48 16.04
C ASP A 323 36.42 -2.42 16.90
N SER A 324 35.56 -1.61 16.28
CA SER A 324 34.66 -0.70 16.97
C SER A 324 33.35 -0.52 16.20
N VAL A 325 32.24 -0.45 16.94
CA VAL A 325 30.91 -0.17 16.39
C VAL A 325 30.29 0.99 17.14
N VAL A 326 29.90 2.03 16.43
CA VAL A 326 29.23 3.20 16.99
C VAL A 326 27.80 3.27 16.46
N VAL A 327 26.82 3.37 17.37
CA VAL A 327 25.40 3.50 17.04
C VAL A 327 24.89 4.83 17.59
N LEU A 328 24.25 5.64 16.74
CA LEU A 328 23.49 6.82 17.15
C LEU A 328 22.00 6.57 16.94
N ASN A 329 21.15 7.12 17.81
CA ASN A 329 19.69 7.02 17.67
C ASN A 329 18.97 8.29 18.15
N TRP A 330 17.93 8.72 17.43
CA TRP A 330 17.10 9.89 17.75
C TRP A 330 15.64 9.73 17.25
N PRO A 331 14.65 10.48 17.79
CA PRO A 331 14.77 11.32 18.99
C PRO A 331 14.81 10.42 20.23
N LEU A 332 15.68 10.77 21.17
CA LEU A 332 15.44 10.39 22.56
C LEU A 332 14.35 11.36 23.07
N THR A 333 13.10 10.88 23.18
CA THR A 333 12.01 11.64 23.80
C THR A 333 12.32 12.01 25.24
#